data_AF-A0A0D0GLS4-F1
#
_entry.id   AF-A0A0D0GLS4-F1
#
_cell.length_a   1.000
_cell.length_b   1.000
_cell.length_c   1.000
_cell.angle_alpha   90.00
_cell.angle_beta   90.00
_cell.angle_gamma   90.00
#
_symmetry.space_group_name_H-M   'P 1'
#
loop_
_entity.id
_entity.type
_entity.pdbx_description
1 polymer ?
#
loop_
_entity_poly.entity_id
_entity_poly.type
_entity_poly.pdbx_seq_one_letter_code
_entity_poly.pdbx_strand_id
1 'polypeptide(L)'
;MTNSAIITIDIDTALSDSFSTAYLSAESFQLNLSCRISFNQLLFFKKGKGKLLIDGESYTVSPNTLILLAKNQVYSFKINQGLEAYSLCFGDCFWEKTPASSNNCKATLFNAASANQYLKLQKDDAAELNRLFQEILAEFNTADYSNKGDVLAAFLKILIIKIANFHALLAKITDRNDHKIYQKFVDLLANNYQVSHDVTFFAEKLNISSRKLTELCRKHAGKGAKDIIQLQLVAEAKRFLQFSSRSIKEISSMLNFSNPYQFSHFFKKNTSFPPERYRKQITGFGI
;
A
#
# COMPACT_ATOMS: atom_id res chain seq x y z
N MET A 1 -15.10 32.45 22.34
CA MET A 1 -13.98 32.57 21.38
C MET A 1 -13.14 31.32 21.54
N THR A 2 -13.51 30.25 20.83
CA THR A 2 -12.89 28.93 20.97
C THR A 2 -11.75 28.81 19.98
N ASN A 3 -10.54 28.68 20.52
CA ASN A 3 -9.29 28.52 19.81
C ASN A 3 -9.37 27.20 19.02
N SER A 4 -9.70 27.26 17.73
CA SER A 4 -9.57 26.12 16.82
C SER A 4 -8.09 25.85 16.62
N ALA A 5 -7.54 24.89 17.39
CA ALA A 5 -6.22 24.38 17.14
C ALA A 5 -6.23 23.70 15.76
N ILE A 6 -5.76 24.43 14.74
CA ILE A 6 -5.45 23.88 13.43
C ILE A 6 -4.23 22.99 13.66
N ILE A 7 -4.47 21.70 13.88
CA ILE A 7 -3.41 20.70 13.85
C ILE A 7 -2.96 20.64 12.38
N THR A 8 -1.93 21.42 12.07
CA THR A 8 -1.19 21.30 10.82
C THR A 8 -0.39 20.02 10.97
N ILE A 9 -0.99 18.89 10.61
CA ILE A 9 -0.21 17.66 10.45
C ILE A 9 0.64 17.93 9.23
N ASP A 10 1.92 18.17 9.45
CA ASP A 10 2.91 18.24 8.38
C ASP A 10 3.18 16.79 7.94
N ILE A 11 2.28 16.27 7.09
CA ILE A 11 2.29 14.87 6.62
C ILE A 11 3.52 14.62 5.72
N ASP A 12 4.26 15.67 5.36
CA ASP A 12 5.37 15.65 4.41
C ASP A 12 6.61 16.34 4.98
N THR A 13 6.88 16.20 6.28
CA THR A 13 8.26 16.37 6.76
C THR A 13 9.04 15.15 6.35
N ALA A 14 9.99 15.34 5.44
CA ALA A 14 10.95 14.36 4.97
C ALA A 14 11.38 13.40 6.10
N LEU A 15 10.70 12.26 6.18
CA LEU A 15 10.95 11.24 7.18
C LEU A 15 12.27 10.59 6.79
N SER A 16 13.33 10.91 7.56
CA SER A 16 14.62 10.20 7.54
C SER A 16 14.42 8.69 7.56
N ASP A 17 13.35 8.24 8.22
CA ASP A 17 12.98 6.86 8.42
C ASP A 17 11.57 6.67 7.87
N SER A 18 11.44 5.92 6.78
CA SER A 18 10.17 5.67 6.09
C SER A 18 9.12 4.89 6.92
N PHE A 19 8.95 5.18 8.20
CA PHE A 19 7.95 4.64 9.11
C PHE A 19 7.59 5.72 10.15
N SER A 20 6.30 6.00 10.32
CA SER A 20 5.83 6.88 11.39
C SER A 20 4.45 6.44 11.86
N THR A 21 4.14 6.71 13.13
CA THR A 21 2.83 6.41 13.70
C THR A 21 2.41 7.53 14.65
N ALA A 22 1.13 7.85 14.67
CA ALA A 22 0.55 8.88 15.53
C ALA A 22 -0.88 8.52 15.93
N TYR A 23 -1.28 8.99 17.10
CA TYR A 23 -2.68 9.01 17.51
C TYR A 23 -3.26 10.40 17.32
N LEU A 24 -4.27 10.50 16.47
CA LEU A 24 -4.97 11.72 16.11
C LEU A 24 -6.22 11.85 16.98
N SER A 25 -6.34 12.97 17.69
CA SER A 25 -7.52 13.31 18.49
C SER A 25 -7.90 14.77 18.25
N ALA A 26 -9.14 15.02 17.83
CA ALA A 26 -9.67 16.37 17.60
C ALA A 26 -11.20 16.39 17.67
N GLU A 27 -11.80 17.51 18.10
CA GLU A 27 -13.27 17.65 18.08
C GLU A 27 -13.83 17.78 16.65
N SER A 28 -13.05 18.39 15.75
CA SER A 28 -13.30 18.45 14.32
C SER A 28 -11.95 18.60 13.60
N PHE A 29 -11.83 18.03 12.40
CA PHE A 29 -10.59 18.11 11.62
C PHE A 29 -10.94 18.25 10.14
N GLN A 30 -10.30 19.20 9.46
CA GLN A 30 -10.47 19.39 8.03
C GLN A 30 -9.12 19.59 7.35
N LEU A 31 -8.82 18.72 6.39
CA LEU A 31 -7.71 18.89 5.48
C LEU A 31 -8.23 19.61 4.23
N ASN A 32 -8.00 20.92 4.15
CA ASN A 32 -8.51 21.77 3.05
C ASN A 32 -7.75 21.57 1.73
N LEU A 33 -6.54 21.03 1.80
CA LEU A 33 -5.70 20.78 0.64
C LEU A 33 -5.72 19.28 0.33
N SER A 34 -5.83 18.96 -0.97
CA SER A 34 -5.62 17.61 -1.46
C SER A 34 -4.15 17.26 -1.28
N CYS A 35 -3.86 16.31 -0.40
CA CYS A 35 -2.49 15.86 -0.13
C CYS A 35 -2.20 14.64 -0.99
N ARG A 36 -1.04 14.64 -1.65
CA ARG A 36 -0.53 13.48 -2.37
C ARG A 36 0.34 12.67 -1.43
N ILE A 37 0.07 11.37 -1.35
CA ILE A 37 0.72 10.53 -0.36
C ILE A 37 2.04 9.98 -0.92
N SER A 38 3.14 10.30 -0.25
CA SER A 38 4.49 9.87 -0.64
C SER A 38 4.82 8.42 -0.22
N PHE A 39 4.08 7.90 0.76
CA PHE A 39 4.25 6.58 1.38
C PHE A 39 2.93 5.81 1.45
N ASN A 40 2.94 4.54 1.86
CA ASN A 40 1.67 3.86 2.17
C ASN A 40 1.21 4.30 3.56
N GLN A 41 -0.10 4.41 3.77
CA GLN A 41 -0.66 4.86 5.04
C GLN A 41 -1.89 4.04 5.43
N LEU A 42 -1.98 3.73 6.73
CA LEU A 42 -3.13 3.12 7.39
C LEU A 42 -3.79 4.17 8.28
N LEU A 43 -5.10 4.37 8.11
CA LEU A 43 -5.91 5.22 8.99
C LEU A 43 -6.96 4.36 9.68
N PHE A 44 -6.82 4.13 10.98
CA PHE A 44 -7.78 3.38 11.77
C PHE A 44 -8.61 4.30 12.67
N PHE A 45 -9.87 4.52 12.30
CA PHE A 45 -10.81 5.39 13.00
C PHE A 45 -11.51 4.64 14.14
N LYS A 46 -11.29 5.10 15.38
CA LYS A 46 -12.03 4.70 16.57
C LYS A 46 -13.29 5.53 16.76
N LYS A 47 -13.18 6.83 16.46
CA LYS A 47 -14.28 7.79 16.54
C LYS A 47 -14.15 8.76 15.37
N GLY A 48 -15.29 9.21 14.88
CA GLY A 48 -15.34 10.09 13.72
C GLY A 48 -16.64 9.95 12.98
N LYS A 49 -17.23 11.07 12.61
CA LYS A 49 -18.19 11.14 11.50
C LYS A 49 -17.74 12.20 10.51
N GLY A 50 -17.61 11.79 9.26
CA GLY A 50 -17.08 12.65 8.22
C GLY A 50 -17.06 11.97 6.86
N LYS A 51 -16.42 12.65 5.92
CA LYS A 51 -16.17 12.13 4.58
C LYS A 51 -14.69 12.24 4.26
N LEU A 52 -14.14 11.16 3.74
CA LEU A 52 -12.80 11.09 3.16
C LEU A 52 -12.97 10.96 1.65
N LEU A 53 -12.34 11.85 0.90
CA LEU A 53 -12.26 11.77 -0.54
C LEU A 53 -10.88 11.22 -0.91
N ILE A 54 -10.83 10.15 -1.69
CA ILE A 54 -9.58 9.58 -2.19
C ILE A 54 -9.70 9.39 -3.70
N ASP A 55 -8.79 9.98 -4.47
CA ASP A 55 -8.79 9.96 -5.94
C ASP A 55 -10.16 10.33 -6.57
N GLY A 56 -10.94 11.17 -5.88
CA GLY A 56 -12.28 11.61 -6.29
C GLY A 56 -13.45 10.78 -5.75
N GLU A 57 -13.20 9.61 -5.17
CA GLU A 57 -14.22 8.74 -4.56
C GLU A 57 -14.47 9.10 -3.09
N SER A 58 -15.73 9.09 -2.65
CA SER A 58 -16.15 9.51 -1.31
C SER A 58 -16.42 8.33 -0.39
N TYR A 59 -15.67 8.24 0.71
CA TYR A 59 -15.81 7.24 1.76
C TYR A 59 -16.37 7.87 3.05
N THR A 60 -17.32 7.19 3.69
CA THR A 60 -17.90 7.66 4.96
C THR A 60 -17.05 7.22 6.13
N VAL A 61 -16.56 8.17 6.93
CA VAL A 61 -15.82 7.86 8.15
C VAL A 61 -16.80 7.53 9.27
N SER A 62 -16.57 6.38 9.92
CA SER A 62 -17.33 5.92 11.07
C SER A 62 -16.43 5.12 12.03
N PRO A 63 -16.83 4.89 13.30
CA PRO A 63 -16.07 4.06 14.24
C PRO A 63 -15.75 2.67 13.70
N ASN A 64 -14.60 2.10 14.04
CA ASN A 64 -14.14 0.77 13.59
C ASN A 64 -13.96 0.68 12.07
N THR A 65 -13.58 1.79 11.45
CA THR A 65 -13.25 1.82 10.02
C THR A 65 -11.73 1.92 9.87
N LEU A 66 -11.17 1.02 9.08
CA LEU A 66 -9.79 1.08 8.63
C LEU A 66 -9.76 1.53 7.16
N ILE A 67 -8.89 2.47 6.86
CA ILE A 67 -8.67 2.97 5.50
C ILE A 67 -7.22 2.73 5.09
N LEU A 68 -7.07 2.19 3.88
CA LEU A 68 -5.79 1.89 3.26
C LEU A 68 -5.50 2.93 2.19
N LEU A 69 -4.39 3.63 2.33
CA LEU A 69 -3.95 4.63 1.38
C LEU A 69 -2.64 4.17 0.75
N ALA A 70 -2.66 3.99 -0.57
CA ALA A 70 -1.48 3.61 -1.33
C ALA A 70 -0.66 4.84 -1.73
N LYS A 71 0.63 4.63 -1.94
CA LYS A 71 1.54 5.63 -2.47
C LYS A 71 1.01 6.25 -3.78
N ASN A 72 1.19 7.56 -3.91
CA ASN A 72 0.77 8.45 -5.00
C ASN A 72 -0.73 8.77 -5.08
N GLN A 73 -1.57 8.22 -4.20
CA GLN A 73 -2.97 8.61 -4.14
C GLN A 73 -3.11 10.04 -3.61
N VAL A 74 -4.18 10.70 -4.03
CA VAL A 74 -4.53 12.03 -3.57
C VAL A 74 -5.75 11.92 -2.67
N TYR A 75 -5.67 12.44 -1.46
CA TYR A 75 -6.78 12.41 -0.53
C TYR A 75 -7.05 13.77 0.11
N SER A 76 -8.28 13.96 0.53
CA SER A 76 -8.72 15.08 1.37
C SER A 76 -9.80 14.59 2.29
N PHE A 77 -9.95 15.17 3.47
CA PHE A 77 -11.01 14.72 4.37
C PHE A 77 -11.54 15.81 5.27
N LYS A 78 -12.80 15.61 5.62
CA LYS A 78 -13.56 16.49 6.49
C LYS A 78 -14.25 15.64 7.56
N ILE A 79 -13.77 15.76 8.79
CA ILE A 79 -14.40 15.18 9.98
C ILE A 79 -15.20 16.27 10.66
N ASN A 80 -16.51 16.07 10.70
CA ASN A 80 -17.45 17.03 11.24
C ASN A 80 -17.71 16.80 12.74
N GLN A 81 -17.44 15.59 13.25
CA GLN A 81 -17.69 15.24 14.65
C GLN A 81 -16.63 14.25 15.16
N GLY A 82 -15.86 14.70 16.16
CA GLY A 82 -14.99 13.92 17.04
C GLY A 82 -14.11 12.89 16.33
N LEU A 83 -12.89 13.26 15.98
CA LEU A 83 -11.87 12.38 15.42
C LEU A 83 -11.08 11.71 16.55
N GLU A 84 -11.07 10.38 16.56
CA GLU A 84 -10.03 9.59 17.23
C GLU A 84 -9.56 8.53 16.24
N ALA A 85 -8.29 8.58 15.83
CA ALA A 85 -7.76 7.65 14.85
C ALA A 85 -6.27 7.38 15.06
N TYR A 86 -5.81 6.18 14.69
CA TYR A 86 -4.38 5.96 14.47
C TYR A 86 -4.04 6.24 13.02
N SER A 87 -2.90 6.90 12.81
CA SER A 87 -2.27 7.07 11.51
C SER A 87 -0.93 6.38 11.53
N LEU A 88 -0.70 5.44 10.62
CA LEU A 88 0.58 4.76 10.46
C LEU A 88 1.03 4.89 9.01
N CYS A 89 2.17 5.54 8.78
CA CYS A 89 2.80 5.70 7.47
C CYS A 89 4.02 4.79 7.37
N PHE A 90 4.23 4.19 6.20
CA PHE A 90 5.40 3.36 5.95
C PHE A 90 5.79 3.33 4.46
N GLY A 91 7.08 3.34 4.20
CA GLY A 91 7.69 3.19 2.89
C GLY A 91 8.10 1.77 2.59
N ASP A 92 8.68 1.60 1.41
CA ASP A 92 8.96 0.28 0.85
C ASP A 92 10.09 -0.45 1.61
N CYS A 93 11.10 0.29 2.11
CA CYS A 93 12.25 -0.30 2.81
C CYS A 93 11.89 -1.00 4.14
N PHE A 94 10.92 -0.46 4.89
CA PHE A 94 10.40 -1.11 6.12
C PHE A 94 9.67 -2.42 5.82
N TRP A 95 9.15 -2.53 4.60
CA TRP A 95 8.46 -3.72 4.14
C TRP A 95 9.41 -4.78 3.61
N GLU A 96 10.47 -4.38 2.91
CA GLU A 96 11.45 -5.28 2.29
C GLU A 96 12.35 -6.02 3.30
N LYS A 97 12.36 -5.58 4.55
CA LYS A 97 12.93 -6.33 5.69
C LYS A 97 12.09 -7.55 6.10
N THR A 98 10.91 -7.77 5.51
CA THR A 98 10.02 -8.88 5.88
C THR A 98 10.16 -10.10 4.95
N PRO A 99 9.93 -11.34 5.45
CA PRO A 99 9.94 -12.56 4.65
C PRO A 99 9.02 -12.52 3.42
N ALA A 100 9.40 -13.20 2.33
CA ALA A 100 8.71 -13.13 1.04
C ALA A 100 7.21 -13.51 1.05
N SER A 101 6.75 -14.33 2.00
CA SER A 101 5.32 -14.70 2.10
C SER A 101 4.41 -13.54 2.50
N SER A 102 4.91 -12.55 3.26
CA SER A 102 4.12 -11.35 3.57
C SER A 102 3.98 -10.43 2.38
N ASN A 103 4.95 -10.38 1.44
CA ASN A 103 4.88 -9.51 0.25
C ASN A 103 3.57 -9.67 -0.52
N ASN A 104 3.01 -10.88 -0.56
CA ASN A 104 1.73 -11.10 -1.21
C ASN A 104 0.58 -10.34 -0.50
N CYS A 105 0.54 -10.31 0.83
CA CYS A 105 -0.50 -9.58 1.58
C CYS A 105 -0.49 -8.07 1.31
N LYS A 106 0.68 -7.42 1.27
CA LYS A 106 0.77 -5.99 0.91
C LYS A 106 0.36 -5.78 -0.55
N ALA A 107 0.84 -6.62 -1.46
CA ALA A 107 0.46 -6.55 -2.86
C ALA A 107 -1.06 -6.68 -3.01
N THR A 108 -1.69 -7.68 -2.38
CA THR A 108 -3.14 -7.85 -2.38
C THR A 108 -3.88 -6.64 -1.82
N LEU A 109 -3.43 -6.09 -0.69
CA LEU A 109 -4.12 -4.98 -0.01
C LEU A 109 -3.95 -3.65 -0.76
N PHE A 110 -2.74 -3.32 -1.20
CA PHE A 110 -2.41 -1.99 -1.74
C PHE A 110 -2.33 -1.94 -3.28
N ASN A 111 -2.13 -3.05 -4.00
CA ASN A 111 -2.21 -3.04 -5.48
C ASN A 111 -3.66 -3.02 -5.98
N ALA A 112 -4.61 -3.44 -5.14
CA ALA A 112 -6.05 -3.31 -5.34
C ALA A 112 -6.64 -2.15 -4.51
N ALA A 113 -5.88 -1.06 -4.34
CA ALA A 113 -6.21 0.03 -3.42
C ALA A 113 -7.66 0.51 -3.56
N SER A 114 -8.23 0.61 -4.76
CA SER A 114 -9.61 1.06 -4.95
C SER A 114 -10.67 0.10 -4.37
N ALA A 115 -10.45 -1.22 -4.34
CA ALA A 115 -11.39 -2.16 -3.72
C ALA A 115 -11.17 -2.34 -2.22
N ASN A 116 -9.93 -2.17 -1.74
CA ASN A 116 -9.57 -2.46 -0.36
C ASN A 116 -9.40 -1.19 0.50
N GLN A 117 -9.61 -0.02 -0.10
CA GLN A 117 -9.42 1.29 0.52
C GLN A 117 -10.24 1.50 1.78
N TYR A 118 -11.34 0.77 1.93
CA TYR A 118 -12.28 0.92 3.02
C TYR A 118 -12.64 -0.44 3.62
N LEU A 119 -12.33 -0.61 4.89
CA LEU A 119 -12.64 -1.82 5.65
C LEU A 119 -13.45 -1.45 6.88
N LYS A 120 -14.69 -1.92 6.93
CA LYS A 120 -15.52 -1.86 8.14
C LYS A 120 -15.28 -3.10 8.97
N LEU A 121 -14.67 -2.93 10.13
CA LEU A 121 -14.27 -4.04 10.99
C LEU A 121 -15.39 -4.45 11.93
N GLN A 122 -15.46 -5.74 12.23
CA GLN A 122 -16.29 -6.26 13.32
C GLN A 122 -15.71 -5.80 14.66
N LYS A 123 -16.53 -5.84 15.72
CA LYS A 123 -16.12 -5.34 17.05
C LYS A 123 -14.85 -6.03 17.57
N ASP A 124 -14.75 -7.34 17.41
CA ASP A 124 -13.62 -8.11 17.92
C ASP A 124 -12.34 -7.83 17.11
N ASP A 125 -12.43 -7.81 15.78
CA ASP A 125 -11.33 -7.45 14.87
C ASP A 125 -10.82 -6.02 15.16
N ALA A 126 -11.74 -5.07 15.39
CA ALA A 126 -11.41 -3.70 15.72
C ALA A 126 -10.73 -3.57 17.08
N ALA A 127 -11.16 -4.37 18.07
CA ALA A 127 -10.53 -4.41 19.39
C ALA A 127 -9.11 -4.99 19.31
N GLU A 128 -8.91 -6.04 18.51
CA GLU A 128 -7.59 -6.62 18.25
C GLU A 128 -6.66 -5.61 17.56
N LEU A 129 -7.11 -4.97 16.47
CA LEU A 129 -6.31 -3.92 15.81
C LEU A 129 -6.00 -2.76 16.73
N ASN A 130 -6.95 -2.33 17.57
CA ASN A 130 -6.68 -1.26 18.52
C ASN A 130 -5.50 -1.60 19.45
N ARG A 131 -5.40 -2.83 19.94
CA ARG A 131 -4.27 -3.26 20.79
C ARG A 131 -2.95 -3.21 20.02
N LEU A 132 -2.93 -3.73 18.79
CA LEU A 132 -1.73 -3.69 17.94
C LEU A 132 -1.28 -2.25 17.64
N PHE A 133 -2.20 -1.34 17.32
CA PHE A 133 -1.86 0.06 17.12
C PHE A 133 -1.33 0.74 18.39
N GLN A 134 -1.86 0.38 19.56
CA GLN A 134 -1.35 0.86 20.84
C GLN A 134 0.06 0.37 21.12
N GLU A 135 0.34 -0.91 20.87
CA GLU A 135 1.68 -1.49 21.01
C GLU A 135 2.67 -0.83 20.05
N ILE A 136 2.31 -0.65 18.78
CA ILE A 136 3.16 0.02 17.78
C ILE A 136 3.45 1.47 18.20
N LEU A 137 2.44 2.19 18.67
CA LEU A 137 2.61 3.58 19.10
C LEU A 137 3.49 3.68 20.36
N ALA A 138 3.29 2.77 21.32
CA ALA A 138 4.12 2.69 22.51
C ALA A 138 5.58 2.41 22.14
N GLU A 139 5.82 1.41 21.31
CA GLU A 139 7.15 1.05 20.80
C GLU A 139 7.82 2.22 20.07
N PHE A 140 7.10 2.89 19.18
CA PHE A 140 7.60 4.04 18.44
C PHE A 140 8.04 5.19 19.35
N ASN A 141 7.31 5.42 20.44
CA ASN A 141 7.58 6.49 21.42
C ASN A 141 8.62 6.10 22.48
N THR A 142 9.10 4.86 22.52
CA THR A 142 10.23 4.49 23.40
C THR A 142 11.51 5.21 22.99
N ALA A 143 12.47 5.34 23.91
CA ALA A 143 13.80 5.85 23.56
C ALA A 143 14.46 4.96 22.49
N ASP A 144 15.25 5.57 21.60
CA ASP A 144 15.87 4.82 20.52
C ASP A 144 16.89 3.78 21.02
N TYR A 145 16.86 2.60 20.39
CA TYR A 145 17.80 1.50 20.62
C TYR A 145 18.13 0.81 19.30
N SER A 146 19.23 0.06 19.28
CA SER A 146 19.88 -0.41 18.04
C SER A 146 18.96 -1.17 17.07
N ASN A 147 17.99 -1.93 17.59
CA ASN A 147 17.12 -2.80 16.78
C ASN A 147 15.66 -2.35 16.73
N LYS A 148 15.35 -1.10 17.13
CA LYS A 148 13.98 -0.58 17.19
C LYS A 148 13.26 -0.63 15.84
N GLY A 149 13.97 -0.30 14.77
CA GLY A 149 13.43 -0.37 13.41
C GLY A 149 12.99 -1.78 13.00
N ASP A 150 13.68 -2.83 13.46
CA ASP A 150 13.32 -4.22 13.12
C ASP A 150 12.10 -4.70 13.93
N VAL A 151 11.96 -4.24 15.18
CA VAL A 151 10.75 -4.47 15.99
C VAL A 151 9.54 -3.80 15.36
N LEU A 152 9.65 -2.54 14.94
CA LEU A 152 8.58 -1.82 14.24
C LEU A 152 8.21 -2.48 12.91
N ALA A 153 9.20 -2.98 12.15
CA ALA A 153 8.95 -3.75 10.93
C ALA A 153 8.20 -5.06 11.20
N ALA A 154 8.54 -5.75 12.30
CA ALA A 154 7.84 -6.97 12.72
C ALA A 154 6.38 -6.68 13.11
N PHE A 155 6.13 -5.61 13.86
CA PHE A 155 4.76 -5.20 14.19
C PHE A 155 3.96 -4.82 12.95
N LEU A 156 4.53 -4.03 12.04
CA LEU A 156 3.90 -3.69 10.76
C LEU A 156 3.50 -4.96 9.99
N LYS A 157 4.37 -5.97 9.99
CA LYS A 157 4.09 -7.26 9.34
C LYS A 157 2.89 -7.96 9.97
N ILE A 158 2.85 -8.05 11.30
CA ILE A 158 1.71 -8.64 12.03
C ILE A 158 0.43 -7.90 11.69
N LEU A 159 0.46 -6.57 11.71
CA LEU A 159 -0.67 -5.71 11.41
C LEU A 159 -1.21 -5.96 9.99
N ILE A 160 -0.35 -5.96 8.98
CA ILE A 160 -0.75 -6.20 7.58
C ILE A 160 -1.34 -7.60 7.38
N ILE A 161 -0.78 -8.64 8.01
CA ILE A 161 -1.31 -10.00 7.93
C ILE A 161 -2.72 -10.07 8.54
N LYS A 162 -2.92 -9.46 9.71
CA LYS A 162 -4.23 -9.41 10.37
C LYS A 162 -5.27 -8.70 9.50
N ILE A 163 -4.92 -7.54 8.95
CA ILE A 163 -5.78 -6.79 8.02
C ILE A 163 -6.13 -7.63 6.79
N ALA A 164 -5.16 -8.32 6.20
CA ALA A 164 -5.39 -9.18 5.03
C ALA A 164 -6.37 -10.33 5.37
N ASN A 165 -6.29 -10.91 6.55
CA ASN A 165 -7.20 -11.95 7.00
C ASN A 165 -8.62 -11.43 7.22
N PHE A 166 -8.78 -10.26 7.83
CA PHE A 166 -10.08 -9.60 7.97
C PHE A 166 -10.68 -9.28 6.60
N HIS A 167 -9.87 -8.77 5.68
CA HIS A 167 -10.30 -8.49 4.31
C HIS A 167 -10.72 -9.76 3.56
N ALA A 168 -9.95 -10.86 3.64
CA ALA A 168 -10.32 -12.13 3.04
C ALA A 168 -11.63 -12.70 3.62
N LEU A 169 -11.91 -12.43 4.90
CA LEU A 169 -13.17 -12.78 5.53
C LEU A 169 -14.34 -11.92 5.01
N LEU A 170 -14.13 -10.61 4.84
CA LEU A 170 -15.12 -9.67 4.31
C LEU A 170 -15.41 -9.87 2.82
N ALA A 171 -14.39 -10.18 2.02
CA ALA A 171 -14.50 -10.50 0.59
C ALA A 171 -15.30 -11.79 0.31
N LYS A 172 -15.50 -12.67 1.31
CA LYS A 172 -16.39 -13.83 1.17
C LYS A 172 -17.88 -13.45 1.11
N ILE A 173 -18.23 -12.22 1.50
CA ILE A 173 -19.61 -11.75 1.71
C ILE A 173 -20.12 -10.92 0.51
N THR A 174 -19.25 -10.36 -0.33
CA THR A 174 -19.65 -9.57 -1.51
C THR A 174 -18.98 -10.09 -2.79
N ASP A 175 -19.81 -10.52 -3.74
CA ASP A 175 -19.46 -10.91 -5.12
C ASP A 175 -18.42 -12.05 -5.26
N ARG A 176 -18.81 -13.24 -4.79
CA ARG A 176 -17.95 -14.41 -4.55
C ARG A 176 -17.14 -14.93 -5.74
N ASN A 177 -17.52 -14.67 -6.99
CA ASN A 177 -16.85 -15.31 -8.13
C ASN A 177 -15.85 -14.35 -8.82
N ASP A 178 -16.32 -13.16 -9.17
CA ASP A 178 -15.48 -12.14 -9.81
C ASP A 178 -14.30 -11.71 -8.92
N HIS A 179 -14.56 -11.49 -7.61
CA HIS A 179 -13.49 -11.13 -6.68
C HIS A 179 -12.49 -12.28 -6.48
N LYS A 180 -12.95 -13.54 -6.43
CA LYS A 180 -12.05 -14.70 -6.32
C LYS A 180 -11.14 -14.84 -7.54
N ILE A 181 -11.68 -14.61 -8.74
CA ILE A 181 -10.88 -14.67 -9.97
C ILE A 181 -9.86 -13.53 -9.98
N TYR A 182 -10.24 -12.34 -9.54
CA TYR A 182 -9.30 -11.23 -9.38
C TYR A 182 -8.20 -11.51 -8.35
N GLN A 183 -8.53 -12.07 -7.18
CA GLN A 183 -7.52 -12.48 -6.20
C GLN A 183 -6.55 -13.52 -6.76
N LYS A 184 -7.07 -14.55 -7.44
CA LYS A 184 -6.24 -15.54 -8.14
C LYS A 184 -5.34 -14.91 -9.18
N PHE A 185 -5.79 -13.87 -9.88
CA PHE A 185 -4.95 -13.12 -10.82
C PHE A 185 -3.77 -12.45 -10.10
N VAL A 186 -4.03 -11.75 -8.99
CA VAL A 186 -2.98 -11.08 -8.21
C VAL A 186 -1.95 -12.09 -7.70
N ASP A 187 -2.40 -13.23 -7.17
CA ASP A 187 -1.53 -14.33 -6.73
C ASP A 187 -0.72 -14.92 -7.89
N LEU A 188 -1.35 -15.18 -9.04
CA LEU A 188 -0.66 -15.67 -10.22
C LEU A 188 0.39 -14.69 -10.72
N LEU A 189 0.08 -13.39 -10.73
CA LEU A 189 0.99 -12.34 -11.13
C LEU A 189 2.20 -12.28 -10.20
N ALA A 190 1.98 -12.30 -8.88
CA ALA A 190 3.07 -12.30 -7.90
C ALA A 190 4.04 -13.49 -8.08
N ASN A 191 3.56 -14.63 -8.57
CA ASN A 191 4.37 -15.83 -8.77
C ASN A 191 4.92 -15.99 -10.21
N ASN A 192 4.37 -15.29 -11.20
CA ASN A 192 4.68 -15.50 -12.62
C ASN A 192 5.08 -14.22 -13.37
N TYR A 193 5.28 -13.09 -12.69
CA TYR A 193 5.73 -11.85 -13.34
C TYR A 193 7.09 -12.01 -14.07
N GLN A 194 7.94 -12.95 -13.63
CA GLN A 194 9.21 -13.29 -14.29
C GLN A 194 9.04 -14.27 -15.47
N VAL A 195 7.83 -14.78 -15.70
CA VAL A 195 7.55 -15.79 -16.73
C VAL A 195 6.86 -15.14 -17.94
N SER A 196 5.88 -14.26 -17.70
CA SER A 196 5.18 -13.55 -18.78
C SER A 196 4.63 -12.21 -18.30
N HIS A 197 4.58 -11.25 -19.22
CA HIS A 197 3.97 -9.93 -19.03
C HIS A 197 2.63 -9.80 -19.75
N ASP A 198 2.17 -10.84 -20.44
CA ASP A 198 1.02 -10.78 -21.31
C ASP A 198 -0.27 -11.03 -20.54
N VAL A 199 -1.27 -10.15 -20.74
CA VAL A 199 -2.59 -10.30 -20.13
C VAL A 199 -3.22 -11.65 -20.52
N THR A 200 -2.99 -12.10 -21.76
CA THR A 200 -3.51 -13.37 -22.28
C THR A 200 -2.99 -14.57 -21.50
N PHE A 201 -1.70 -14.61 -21.15
CA PHE A 201 -1.12 -15.68 -20.35
C PHE A 201 -1.83 -15.85 -19.00
N PHE A 202 -2.11 -14.73 -18.31
CA PHE A 202 -2.82 -14.76 -17.04
C PHE A 202 -4.29 -15.11 -17.21
N ALA A 203 -4.94 -14.60 -18.25
CA ALA A 203 -6.34 -14.88 -18.54
C ALA A 203 -6.58 -16.37 -18.84
N GLU A 204 -5.69 -17.00 -19.62
CA GLU A 204 -5.71 -18.43 -19.92
C GLU A 204 -5.54 -19.27 -18.66
N LYS A 205 -4.58 -18.95 -17.79
CA LYS A 205 -4.40 -19.64 -16.49
C LYS A 205 -5.61 -19.54 -15.57
N LEU A 206 -6.45 -18.52 -15.76
CA LEU A 206 -7.69 -18.30 -15.00
C LEU A 206 -8.93 -18.83 -15.71
N ASN A 207 -8.79 -19.43 -16.90
CA ASN A 207 -9.89 -19.88 -17.76
C ASN A 207 -10.91 -18.77 -18.07
N ILE A 208 -10.44 -17.55 -18.36
CA ILE A 208 -11.26 -16.41 -18.76
C ILE A 208 -10.66 -15.68 -19.96
N SER A 209 -11.44 -14.79 -20.59
CA SER A 209 -10.92 -13.93 -21.65
C SER A 209 -10.09 -12.77 -21.09
N SER A 210 -9.11 -12.28 -21.86
CA SER A 210 -8.32 -11.08 -21.52
C SER A 210 -9.21 -9.84 -21.30
N ARG A 211 -10.36 -9.79 -22.00
CA ARG A 211 -11.39 -8.76 -21.80
C ARG A 211 -12.01 -8.86 -20.41
N LYS A 212 -12.46 -10.04 -19.99
CA LYS A 212 -13.03 -10.24 -18.65
C LYS A 212 -11.99 -9.98 -17.57
N LEU A 213 -10.74 -10.41 -17.75
CA LEU A 213 -9.66 -10.13 -16.80
C LEU A 213 -9.45 -8.62 -16.64
N THR A 214 -9.42 -7.88 -17.75
CA THR A 214 -9.30 -6.41 -17.73
C THR A 214 -10.49 -5.75 -17.04
N GLU A 215 -11.71 -6.23 -17.27
CA GLU A 215 -12.92 -5.74 -16.60
C GLU A 215 -12.87 -5.97 -15.09
N LEU A 216 -12.46 -7.17 -14.65
CA LEU A 216 -12.27 -7.50 -13.24
C LEU A 216 -11.21 -6.60 -12.59
N CYS A 217 -10.10 -6.36 -13.29
CA CYS A 217 -9.06 -5.44 -12.83
C CYS A 217 -9.58 -4.01 -12.69
N ARG A 218 -10.40 -3.53 -13.63
CA ARG A 218 -11.01 -2.20 -13.53
C ARG A 218 -12.00 -2.12 -12.38
N LYS A 219 -12.85 -3.14 -12.22
CA LYS A 219 -13.85 -3.25 -11.15
C LYS A 219 -13.23 -3.26 -9.76
N HIS A 220 -12.11 -3.96 -9.58
CA HIS A 220 -11.50 -4.14 -8.27
C HIS A 220 -10.25 -3.27 -8.00
N ALA A 221 -9.58 -2.75 -9.01
CA ALA A 221 -8.35 -1.97 -8.84
C ALA A 221 -8.36 -0.61 -9.57
N GLY A 222 -9.46 -0.26 -10.23
CA GLY A 222 -9.57 0.99 -11.01
C GLY A 222 -8.64 1.05 -12.23
N LYS A 223 -7.94 -0.05 -12.56
CA LYS A 223 -6.87 -0.12 -13.57
C LYS A 223 -7.04 -1.32 -14.49
N GLY A 224 -6.53 -1.24 -15.71
CA GLY A 224 -6.53 -2.38 -16.62
C GLY A 224 -5.55 -3.46 -16.15
N ALA A 225 -5.77 -4.72 -16.58
CA ALA A 225 -4.89 -5.84 -16.23
C ALA A 225 -3.42 -5.57 -16.63
N LYS A 226 -3.22 -4.97 -17.82
CA LYS A 226 -1.90 -4.58 -18.32
C LYS A 226 -1.21 -3.56 -17.40
N ASP A 227 -1.96 -2.64 -16.81
CA ASP A 227 -1.40 -1.62 -15.92
C ASP A 227 -0.98 -2.25 -14.58
N ILE A 228 -1.78 -3.18 -14.06
CA ILE A 228 -1.45 -3.92 -12.83
C ILE A 228 -0.17 -4.74 -13.02
N ILE A 229 -0.01 -5.42 -14.16
CA ILE A 229 1.21 -6.17 -14.50
C ILE A 229 2.42 -5.23 -14.54
N GLN A 230 2.29 -4.06 -15.19
CA GLN A 230 3.38 -3.08 -15.24
C GLN A 230 3.75 -2.57 -13.85
N LEU A 231 2.77 -2.30 -12.98
CA LEU A 231 3.02 -1.85 -11.61
C LEU A 231 3.80 -2.91 -10.80
N GLN A 232 3.44 -4.19 -10.92
CA GLN A 232 4.18 -5.28 -10.28
C GLN A 232 5.64 -5.34 -10.77
N LEU A 233 5.85 -5.27 -12.09
CA LEU A 233 7.18 -5.29 -12.69
C LEU A 233 8.04 -4.11 -12.24
N VAL A 234 7.47 -2.91 -12.15
CA VAL A 234 8.18 -1.72 -11.65
C VAL A 234 8.55 -1.89 -10.18
N ALA A 235 7.65 -2.43 -9.36
CA ALA A 235 7.91 -2.67 -7.94
C ALA A 235 9.07 -3.64 -7.75
N GLU A 236 9.06 -4.78 -8.44
CA GLU A 236 10.13 -5.77 -8.37
C GLU A 236 11.45 -5.25 -8.96
N ALA A 237 11.39 -4.44 -10.02
CA ALA A 237 12.57 -3.77 -10.55
C ALA A 237 13.22 -2.84 -9.54
N LYS A 238 12.43 -2.02 -8.84
CA LYS A 238 12.94 -1.15 -7.77
C LYS A 238 13.60 -1.97 -6.66
N ARG A 239 12.96 -3.07 -6.25
CA ARG A 239 13.49 -3.98 -5.23
C ARG A 239 14.85 -4.56 -5.64
N PHE A 240 14.98 -5.06 -6.87
CA PHE A 240 16.28 -5.56 -7.35
C PHE A 240 17.33 -4.47 -7.46
N LEU A 241 16.96 -3.25 -7.86
CA LEU A 241 17.89 -2.13 -7.97
C LEU A 241 18.42 -1.68 -6.61
N GLN A 242 17.61 -1.79 -5.56
CA GLN A 242 17.89 -1.33 -4.21
C GLN A 242 18.60 -2.40 -3.35
N PHE A 243 18.17 -3.66 -3.39
CA PHE A 243 18.63 -4.71 -2.47
C PHE A 243 19.53 -5.75 -3.11
N SER A 244 19.99 -5.54 -4.35
CA SER A 244 20.94 -6.46 -4.97
C SER A 244 22.05 -5.73 -5.71
N SER A 245 23.23 -6.32 -5.70
CA SER A 245 24.40 -5.88 -6.47
C SER A 245 24.33 -6.28 -7.95
N ARG A 246 23.23 -6.90 -8.39
CA ARG A 246 23.05 -7.39 -9.77
C ARG A 246 23.13 -6.24 -10.77
N SER A 247 23.76 -6.47 -11.89
CA SER A 247 23.82 -5.54 -13.02
C SER A 247 22.42 -5.27 -13.60
N ILE A 248 22.26 -4.14 -14.30
CA ILE A 248 21.02 -3.83 -15.05
C ILE A 248 20.69 -4.94 -16.05
N LYS A 249 21.72 -5.56 -16.64
CA LYS A 249 21.58 -6.68 -17.57
C LYS A 249 20.98 -7.91 -16.91
N GLU A 250 21.47 -8.28 -15.72
CA GLU A 250 20.92 -9.41 -14.97
C GLU A 250 19.48 -9.14 -14.52
N ILE A 251 19.19 -7.93 -14.02
CA ILE A 251 17.83 -7.56 -13.61
C ILE A 251 16.86 -7.60 -14.79
N SER A 252 17.27 -7.09 -15.95
CA SER A 252 16.49 -7.19 -17.19
C SER A 252 16.16 -8.64 -17.53
N SER A 253 17.14 -9.55 -17.44
CA SER A 253 16.94 -10.97 -17.71
C SER A 253 16.02 -11.64 -16.69
N MET A 254 16.18 -11.32 -15.40
CA MET A 254 15.35 -11.87 -14.32
C MET A 254 13.89 -11.41 -14.38
N LEU A 255 13.66 -10.20 -14.90
CA LEU A 255 12.33 -9.65 -15.14
C LEU A 255 11.83 -9.96 -16.56
N ASN A 256 12.44 -10.94 -17.25
CA ASN A 256 12.00 -11.42 -18.56
C ASN A 256 11.84 -10.33 -19.64
N PHE A 257 12.68 -9.30 -19.59
CA PHE A 257 12.80 -8.34 -20.69
C PHE A 257 13.75 -8.88 -21.75
N SER A 258 13.36 -8.76 -23.01
CA SER A 258 14.14 -9.23 -24.17
C SER A 258 15.57 -8.67 -24.23
N ASN A 259 15.77 -7.43 -23.77
CA ASN A 259 17.08 -6.83 -23.63
C ASN A 259 17.09 -5.67 -22.59
N PRO A 260 18.28 -5.28 -22.11
CA PRO A 260 18.42 -4.22 -21.10
C PRO A 260 17.92 -2.84 -21.55
N TYR A 261 17.89 -2.59 -22.88
CA TYR A 261 17.37 -1.34 -23.43
C TYR A 261 15.85 -1.25 -23.25
N GLN A 262 15.11 -2.31 -23.54
CA GLN A 262 13.66 -2.37 -23.31
C GLN A 262 13.33 -2.24 -21.82
N PHE A 263 14.07 -2.92 -20.93
CA PHE A 263 13.93 -2.76 -19.49
C PHE A 263 14.15 -1.31 -19.05
N SER A 264 15.23 -0.68 -19.51
CA SER A 264 15.57 0.70 -19.14
C SER A 264 14.51 1.69 -19.62
N HIS A 265 13.99 1.51 -20.83
CA HIS A 265 12.90 2.31 -21.38
C HIS A 265 11.60 2.13 -20.58
N PHE A 266 11.23 0.88 -20.29
CA PHE A 266 10.09 0.54 -19.43
C PHE A 266 10.19 1.18 -18.05
N PHE A 267 11.34 1.05 -17.40
CA PHE A 267 11.57 1.58 -16.06
C PHE A 267 11.52 3.10 -16.05
N LYS A 268 12.18 3.77 -17.01
CA LYS A 268 12.15 5.23 -17.15
C LYS A 268 10.74 5.74 -17.40
N LYS A 269 9.96 5.07 -18.26
CA LYS A 269 8.55 5.45 -18.53
C LYS A 269 7.70 5.44 -17.26
N ASN A 270 7.92 4.47 -16.37
CA ASN A 270 7.10 4.30 -15.18
C ASN A 270 7.62 5.02 -13.93
N THR A 271 8.89 5.44 -13.92
CA THR A 271 9.53 6.07 -12.74
C THR A 271 10.08 7.47 -13.02
N SER A 272 10.04 7.94 -14.27
CA SER A 272 10.70 9.15 -14.78
C SER A 272 12.24 9.11 -14.78
N PHE A 273 12.86 8.12 -14.13
CA PHE A 273 14.31 8.01 -14.01
C PHE A 273 14.83 6.71 -14.66
N PRO A 274 16.00 6.74 -15.32
CA PRO A 274 16.68 5.52 -15.74
C PRO A 274 17.06 4.64 -14.53
N PRO A 275 17.12 3.30 -14.70
CA PRO A 275 17.37 2.38 -13.59
C PRO A 275 18.73 2.61 -12.92
N GLU A 276 19.78 2.95 -13.67
CA GLU A 276 21.09 3.29 -13.10
C GLU A 276 21.06 4.55 -12.23
N ARG A 277 20.32 5.58 -12.68
CA ARG A 277 20.15 6.82 -11.91
C ARG A 277 19.36 6.56 -10.64
N TYR A 278 18.30 5.75 -10.74
CA TYR A 278 17.51 5.32 -9.59
C TYR A 278 18.38 4.59 -8.55
N ARG A 279 19.21 3.64 -8.99
CA ARG A 279 20.15 2.93 -8.10
C ARG A 279 21.12 3.89 -7.42
N LYS A 280 21.76 4.79 -8.17
CA LYS A 280 22.72 5.76 -7.61
C LYS A 280 22.09 6.68 -6.56
N GLN A 281 20.85 7.12 -6.79
CA GLN A 281 20.13 7.95 -5.81
C GLN A 281 19.89 7.19 -4.51
N ILE A 282 19.51 5.91 -4.57
CA ILE A 282 19.28 5.10 -3.38
C ILE A 282 20.57 4.77 -2.65
N THR A 283 21.64 4.41 -3.36
CA THR A 283 22.94 4.12 -2.73
C THR A 283 23.59 5.37 -2.13
N GLY A 284 23.19 6.57 -2.55
CA GLY A 284 23.62 7.84 -1.96
C GLY A 284 22.97 8.15 -0.60
N PHE A 285 21.93 7.39 -0.21
CA PHE A 285 21.25 7.52 1.07
C PHE A 285 21.73 6.52 2.14
N GLY A 286 22.95 5.99 2.02
CA GLY A 286 23.62 5.27 3.10
C GLY A 286 22.88 4.04 3.64
N ILE A 287 23.24 2.87 3.08
CA ILE A 287 23.28 1.64 3.89
C ILE A 287 24.65 1.62 4.56
#